data_AF-A0A7V6L8D2-F1
#
_entry.id   AF-A0A7V6L8D2-F1
#
_cell.length_a   1.000
_cell.length_b   1.000
_cell.length_c   1.000
_cell.angle_alpha   90.00
_cell.angle_beta   90.00
_cell.angle_gamma   90.00
#
_symmetry.space_group_name_H-M   'P 1'
#
loop_
_entity.id
_entity.type
_entity.pdbx_description
1 polymer ?
#
loop_
_entity_poly.entity_id
_entity_poly.type
_entity_poly.pdbx_seq_one_letter_code
_entity_poly.pdbx_strand_id
1 'polypeptide(L)'
;LKGKSYNHCFKQWGSAVMSWDGRVAPCCYDKDLDFSPGNVSETPLGEIWKNQSLMQFRGKILRDKAAIAMCRNCPQGRKFLI
;
A
#
# COMPACT_ATOMS: atom_id res chain seq x y z
N LEU A 1 -14.85 12.74 -3.40
CA LEU A 1 -14.17 12.82 -2.09
C LEU A 1 -13.39 14.14 -2.01
N LYS A 2 -13.80 15.07 -1.13
CA LYS A 2 -13.20 16.42 -1.01
C LYS A 2 -11.99 16.38 -0.07
N GLY A 3 -10.83 16.92 -0.48
CA GLY A 3 -9.62 17.00 0.35
C GLY A 3 -8.32 16.96 -0.46
N LYS A 4 -7.24 17.58 0.04
CA LYS A 4 -5.93 17.60 -0.63
C LYS A 4 -5.25 16.23 -0.49
N SER A 5 -4.86 15.65 -1.62
CA SER A 5 -4.01 14.44 -1.65
C SER A 5 -2.54 14.85 -1.65
N TYR A 6 -1.71 14.06 -0.98
CA TYR A 6 -0.27 14.25 -0.89
C TYR A 6 0.44 12.98 -1.36
N ASN A 7 1.66 13.08 -1.88
CA ASN A 7 2.43 11.92 -2.33
C ASN A 7 3.14 11.21 -1.14
N HIS A 8 2.37 10.90 -0.10
CA HIS A 8 2.80 10.09 1.04
C HIS A 8 1.58 9.38 1.65
N CYS A 9 1.82 8.27 2.36
CA CYS A 9 0.78 7.50 3.05
C CYS A 9 1.38 6.72 4.22
N PHE A 10 1.08 7.12 5.47
CA PHE A 10 1.68 6.54 6.68
C PHE A 10 1.59 5.00 6.73
N LYS A 11 0.52 4.41 6.17
CA LYS A 11 0.29 2.96 6.15
C LYS A 11 1.48 2.19 5.57
N GLN A 12 2.15 2.76 4.55
CA GLN A 12 3.25 2.09 3.83
C GLN A 12 4.52 1.89 4.66
N TRP A 13 4.68 2.63 5.75
CA TRP A 13 5.83 2.54 6.65
C TRP A 13 5.47 1.96 8.02
N GLY A 14 4.16 1.88 8.35
CA GLY A 14 3.69 1.40 9.64
C GLY A 14 3.11 -0.01 9.65
N SER A 15 2.68 -0.56 8.51
CA SER A 15 2.03 -1.87 8.49
C SER A 15 1.91 -2.50 7.11
N ALA A 16 1.79 -3.82 7.06
CA ALA A 16 1.25 -4.58 5.93
C ALA A 16 -0.06 -5.26 6.34
N VAL A 17 -0.81 -5.79 5.37
CA VAL A 17 -1.98 -6.64 5.61
C VAL A 17 -1.67 -8.03 5.09
N MET A 18 -2.13 -9.07 5.77
CA MET A 18 -1.98 -10.45 5.33
C MET A 18 -3.36 -11.03 5.06
N SER A 19 -3.51 -11.65 3.89
CA SER A 19 -4.70 -12.41 3.49
C SER A 19 -4.71 -13.78 4.17
N TRP A 20 -5.87 -14.43 4.15
CA TRP A 20 -6.09 -15.75 4.78
C TRP A 20 -5.19 -16.85 4.20
N ASP A 21 -4.74 -16.70 2.96
CA ASP A 21 -3.86 -17.63 2.23
C ASP A 21 -2.37 -17.24 2.32
N GLY A 22 -2.02 -16.31 3.22
CA GLY A 22 -0.65 -15.89 3.48
C GLY A 22 -0.11 -14.82 2.53
N ARG A 23 -0.84 -14.47 1.46
CA ARG A 23 -0.44 -13.35 0.58
C ARG A 23 -0.44 -12.04 1.35
N VAL A 24 0.62 -11.26 1.16
CA VAL A 24 0.77 -9.94 1.78
C VAL A 24 0.20 -8.87 0.86
N ALA A 25 -0.39 -7.83 1.41
CA ALA A 25 -0.83 -6.63 0.72
C ALA A 25 -0.12 -5.39 1.33
N PRO A 26 0.25 -4.40 0.52
CA PRO A 26 0.86 -3.16 1.01
C PRO A 26 -0.15 -2.24 1.73
N CYS A 27 -1.45 -2.50 1.60
CA CYS A 27 -2.53 -1.68 2.17
C CYS A 27 -3.82 -2.49 2.32
N CYS A 28 -4.65 -2.16 3.31
CA CYS A 28 -5.99 -2.76 3.43
C CYS A 28 -6.97 -2.37 2.30
N TYR A 29 -6.61 -1.37 1.48
CA TYR A 29 -7.37 -0.99 0.30
C TYR A 29 -7.00 -1.78 -0.96
N ASP A 30 -5.96 -2.61 -0.89
CA ASP A 30 -5.59 -3.55 -1.96
C ASP A 30 -6.40 -4.84 -1.79
N LYS A 31 -7.69 -4.77 -2.11
CA LYS A 31 -8.67 -5.84 -1.82
C LYS A 31 -8.43 -7.09 -2.67
N ASP A 32 -7.97 -6.88 -3.90
CA ASP A 32 -7.76 -7.94 -4.89
C ASP A 32 -6.30 -8.41 -4.93
N LEU A 33 -5.44 -7.84 -4.06
CA LEU A 33 -4.00 -8.15 -3.94
C LEU A 33 -3.21 -7.82 -5.22
N ASP A 34 -3.65 -6.81 -5.98
CA ASP A 34 -3.02 -6.35 -7.23
C ASP A 34 -1.56 -5.92 -7.03
N PHE A 35 -1.22 -5.46 -5.82
CA PHE A 35 0.12 -5.00 -5.47
C PHE A 35 0.80 -5.90 -4.43
N SER A 36 0.42 -7.18 -4.37
CA SER A 36 1.02 -8.12 -3.43
C SER A 36 2.54 -8.24 -3.64
N PRO A 37 3.35 -8.01 -2.59
CA PRO A 37 4.80 -8.18 -2.69
C PRO A 37 5.26 -9.63 -2.47
N GLY A 38 4.39 -10.56 -2.08
CA GLY A 38 4.76 -11.96 -1.84
C GLY A 38 3.84 -12.69 -0.87
N ASN A 39 4.18 -13.95 -0.56
CA ASN A 39 3.46 -14.81 0.37
C ASN A 39 4.35 -15.24 1.55
N VAL A 40 3.83 -15.12 2.78
CA VAL A 40 4.58 -15.50 3.99
C VAL A 40 4.82 -17.01 4.11
N SER A 41 4.08 -17.85 3.37
CA SER A 41 4.34 -19.29 3.29
C SER A 41 5.64 -19.61 2.54
N GLU A 42 6.14 -18.67 1.72
CA GLU A 42 7.30 -18.85 0.85
C GLU A 42 8.49 -18.00 1.28
N THR A 43 8.23 -16.77 1.72
CA THR A 43 9.28 -15.78 2.03
C THR A 43 9.03 -15.15 3.40
N PRO A 44 10.06 -15.05 4.29
CA PRO A 44 9.89 -14.37 5.57
C PRO A 44 9.38 -12.94 5.40
N LEU A 45 8.44 -12.51 6.26
CA LEU A 45 7.82 -11.18 6.17
C LEU A 45 8.85 -10.04 6.14
N GLY A 46 9.97 -10.18 6.86
CA GLY A 46 11.04 -9.19 6.88
C GLY A 46 11.74 -9.01 5.52
N GLU A 47 11.80 -10.07 4.72
CA GLU A 47 12.32 -10.03 3.35
C GLU A 47 11.27 -9.45 2.38
N ILE A 48 10.01 -9.88 2.50
CA ILE A 48 8.88 -9.30 1.74
C ILE A 48 8.83 -7.78 1.96
N TRP A 49 9.00 -7.32 3.21
CA TRP A 49 8.96 -5.90 3.58
C TRP A 49 10.07 -5.06 2.94
N LYS A 50 11.18 -5.69 2.55
CA LYS A 50 12.36 -5.04 1.97
C LYS A 50 12.52 -5.30 0.48
N ASN A 51 11.66 -6.12 -0.12
CA ASN A 51 11.83 -6.55 -1.50
C ASN A 51 11.53 -5.45 -2.52
N GLN A 52 11.96 -5.72 -3.76
CA GLN A 52 11.86 -4.74 -4.84
C GLN A 52 10.42 -4.38 -5.19
N SER A 53 9.48 -5.34 -5.13
CA SER A 53 8.06 -5.09 -5.44
C SER A 53 7.46 -4.06 -4.49
N LEU A 54 7.65 -4.23 -3.18
CA LEU A 54 7.14 -3.28 -2.18
C LEU A 54 7.86 -1.93 -2.27
N MET A 55 9.16 -1.91 -2.53
CA MET A 55 9.91 -0.65 -2.72
C MET A 55 9.46 0.13 -3.95
N GLN A 56 9.17 -0.56 -5.06
CA GLN A 56 8.59 0.06 -6.26
C GLN A 56 7.20 0.63 -5.97
N PHE A 57 6.36 -0.11 -5.22
CA PHE A 57 5.04 0.38 -4.83
C PHE A 57 5.14 1.66 -3.97
N ARG A 58 6.03 1.66 -2.96
CA ARG A 58 6.34 2.86 -2.15
C ARG A 58 6.83 4.03 -3.02
N GLY A 59 7.70 3.76 -3.98
CA GLY A 59 8.17 4.75 -4.95
C GLY A 59 7.04 5.35 -5.79
N LYS A 60 6.07 4.54 -6.25
CA LYS A 60 4.87 5.03 -6.95
C LYS A 60 4.06 5.97 -6.06
N ILE A 61 3.90 5.65 -4.78
CA ILE A 61 3.21 6.53 -3.82
C ILE A 61 3.93 7.86 -3.62
N LEU A 62 5.26 7.84 -3.50
CA LEU A 62 6.06 9.06 -3.33
C LEU A 62 6.11 9.93 -4.58
N ARG A 63 5.97 9.33 -5.77
CA ARG A 63 5.97 10.05 -7.05
C ARG A 63 4.59 10.60 -7.41
N ASP A 64 3.57 9.75 -7.42
CA ASP A 64 2.20 10.12 -7.76
C ASP A 64 1.22 9.10 -7.15
N LYS A 65 0.84 9.34 -5.89
CA LYS A 65 -0.14 8.51 -5.20
C LYS A 65 -1.50 8.54 -5.88
N ALA A 66 -1.86 9.65 -6.54
CA ALA A 66 -3.17 9.82 -7.16
C ALA A 66 -3.32 9.02 -8.46
N ALA A 67 -2.22 8.64 -9.13
CA ALA A 67 -2.23 7.72 -10.26
C ALA A 67 -2.73 6.31 -9.88
N ILE A 68 -2.52 5.88 -8.64
CA ILE A 68 -2.91 4.55 -8.17
C ILE A 68 -4.41 4.56 -7.80
N ALA A 69 -5.24 3.81 -8.53
CA ALA A 69 -6.70 3.82 -8.38
C ALA A 69 -7.16 3.58 -6.93
N MET A 70 -6.63 2.55 -6.27
CA MET A 70 -6.98 2.26 -4.87
C MET A 70 -6.57 3.39 -3.91
N CYS A 71 -5.45 4.06 -4.16
CA CYS A 71 -4.97 5.16 -3.32
C CYS A 71 -5.77 6.46 -3.55
N ARG A 72 -6.20 6.73 -4.80
CA ARG A 72 -7.08 7.86 -5.16
C ARG A 72 -8.43 7.77 -4.46
N ASN A 73 -8.93 6.54 -4.31
CA ASN A 73 -10.23 6.26 -3.70
C ASN A 73 -10.15 6.04 -2.19
N CYS A 74 -8.95 5.90 -1.61
CA CYS A 74 -8.75 5.76 -0.17
C CYS A 74 -9.14 7.05 0.60
N PRO A 75 -10.06 6.99 1.58
CA PRO A 75 -10.44 8.15 2.38
C PRO A 75 -9.37 8.51 3.42
N GLN A 76 -8.59 7.54 3.90
CA GLN A 76 -7.58 7.72 4.95
C GLN A 76 -6.33 8.50 4.47
N GLY A 77 -6.10 8.55 3.15
CA GLY A 77 -4.92 9.18 2.55
C GLY A 77 -5.10 10.66 2.20
N ARG A 78 -6.12 11.34 2.74
CA ARG A 78 -6.42 12.75 2.47
C ARG A 78 -6.48 13.54 3.77
N LYS A 79 -6.04 14.80 3.71
CA LYS A 79 -6.39 15.78 4.75
C LYS A 79 -7.82 16.23 4.49
N PHE A 80 -8.73 15.85 5.38
CA PHE A 80 -10.10 16.35 5.33
C PHE A 80 -10.08 17.86 5.56
N LEU A 81 -10.78 18.59 4.69
CA LEU A 81 -11.11 19.99 4.93
C LEU A 81 -12.32 19.95 5.85
N ILE A 82 -12.06 19.99 7.17
CA ILE A 82 -13.06 20.34 8.17
C ILE A 82 -13.12 21.87 8.19
#